data_AF-A0A7C7J282-F1
#
_entry.id   AF-A0A7C7J282-F1
#
_cell.length_a   1.000
_cell.length_b   1.000
_cell.length_c   1.000
_cell.angle_alpha   90.00
_cell.angle_beta   90.00
_cell.angle_gamma   90.00
#
_symmetry.space_group_name_H-M   'P 1'
#
loop_
_entity.id
_entity.type
_entity.pdbx_description
1 polymer ?
#
loop_
_entity_poly.entity_id
_entity_poly.type
_entity_poly.pdbx_seq_one_letter_code
_entity_poly.pdbx_strand_id
1 'polypeptide(L)'
;MNQSIESLHPLVNQRADSLTGCICILLDWDEARQNLVRRLHVLGIPTLVFVVTDGADDVPLSPGPMASTPERLCQLYVGKIAEGLANV
;
A
#
# COMPACT_ATOMS: atom_id res chain seq x y z
N MET A 1 -7.24 18.41 9.51
CA MET A 1 -6.91 18.84 8.13
C MET A 1 -6.48 17.60 7.38
N ASN A 2 -7.16 17.22 6.30
CA ASN A 2 -6.80 16.03 5.53
C ASN A 2 -5.58 16.38 4.68
N GLN A 3 -4.41 15.79 4.95
CA GLN A 3 -3.19 16.03 4.16
C GLN A 3 -3.25 15.14 2.92
N SER A 4 -2.91 15.67 1.75
CA SER A 4 -2.94 14.88 0.52
C SER A 4 -1.76 13.89 0.48
N ILE A 5 -1.95 12.77 -0.20
CA ILE A 5 -0.96 11.69 -0.23
C ILE A 5 0.34 12.11 -0.93
N GLU A 6 0.25 13.09 -1.83
CA GLU A 6 1.40 13.69 -2.52
C GLU A 6 2.38 14.36 -1.55
N SER A 7 1.90 14.78 -0.36
CA SER A 7 2.77 15.33 0.69
C SER A 7 3.75 14.29 1.26
N LEU A 8 3.49 12.99 1.07
CA LEU A 8 4.40 11.92 1.49
C LEU A 8 5.58 11.74 0.52
N HIS A 9 5.44 12.13 -0.75
CA HIS A 9 6.50 11.98 -1.75
C HIS A 9 7.85 12.61 -1.32
N PRO A 10 7.91 13.89 -0.90
CA PRO A 10 9.17 14.48 -0.46
C PRO A 10 9.73 13.79 0.80
N LEU A 11 8.88 13.31 1.72
CA LEU A 11 9.30 12.65 2.95
C LEU A 11 9.96 11.30 2.70
N VAL A 12 9.39 10.52 1.78
CA VAL A 12 9.96 9.24 1.33
C VAL A 12 11.31 9.48 0.64
N ASN A 13 11.36 10.43 -0.28
CA ASN A 13 12.61 10.75 -1.00
C ASN A 13 13.73 11.19 -0.04
N GLN A 14 13.42 12.02 0.96
CA GLN A 14 14.40 12.49 1.94
C GLN A 14 14.97 11.37 2.83
N ARG A 15 14.25 10.26 2.99
CA ARG A 15 14.62 9.17 3.89
C ARG A 15 14.98 7.89 3.17
N ALA A 16 14.88 7.83 1.84
CA ALA A 16 15.03 6.62 1.04
C ALA A 16 16.28 5.80 1.42
N ASP A 17 17.43 6.47 1.55
CA ASP A 17 18.72 5.82 1.88
C ASP A 17 18.77 5.21 3.28
N SER A 18 17.86 5.59 4.17
CA SER A 18 17.75 5.06 5.54
C SER A 18 16.65 4.01 5.71
N LEU A 19 15.85 3.76 4.67
CA LEU A 19 14.72 2.85 4.72
C LEU A 19 15.13 1.45 4.24
N THR A 20 14.98 0.46 5.11
CA THR A 20 15.13 -0.96 4.75
C THR A 20 13.84 -1.58 4.22
N GLY A 21 12.72 -0.86 4.32
CA GLY A 21 11.40 -1.26 3.84
C GLY A 21 10.31 -0.26 4.21
N CYS A 22 9.10 -0.48 3.68
CA CYS A 22 7.93 0.35 3.95
C CYS A 22 6.67 -0.54 4.07
N ILE A 23 5.81 -0.24 5.06
CA ILE A 23 4.47 -0.82 5.16
C ILE A 23 3.47 0.29 4.87
N CYS A 24 2.67 0.13 3.81
CA CYS A 24 1.60 1.05 3.46
C CYS A 24 0.26 0.48 3.94
N ILE A 25 -0.45 1.21 4.80
CA ILE A 25 -1.82 0.88 5.20
C ILE A 25 -2.73 1.95 4.57
N LEU A 26 -3.57 1.53 3.62
CA LEU A 26 -4.32 2.40 2.75
C LEU A 26 -5.82 2.09 2.87
N LEU A 27 -6.65 3.11 2.71
CA LEU A 27 -8.13 2.98 2.73
C LEU A 27 -8.75 2.86 1.34
N ASP A 28 -7.91 2.87 0.30
CA ASP A 28 -8.32 2.74 -1.11
C ASP A 28 -7.10 2.26 -1.92
N TRP A 29 -7.32 1.89 -3.19
CA TRP A 29 -6.28 1.47 -4.13
C TRP A 29 -6.37 2.23 -5.46
N ASP A 30 -6.65 3.52 -5.37
CA ASP A 30 -6.69 4.45 -6.51
C ASP A 30 -5.29 4.82 -7.05
N GLU A 31 -5.28 5.58 -8.14
CA GLU A 31 -4.06 5.96 -8.85
C GLU A 31 -3.07 6.74 -7.96
N ALA A 32 -3.57 7.63 -7.10
CA ALA A 32 -2.73 8.44 -6.22
C ALA A 32 -1.94 7.55 -5.24
N ARG A 33 -2.60 6.55 -4.65
CA ARG A 33 -1.97 5.59 -3.74
C ARG A 33 -1.03 4.63 -4.47
N GLN A 34 -1.42 4.17 -5.67
CA GLN A 34 -0.54 3.37 -6.53
C GLN A 34 0.73 4.12 -6.96
N ASN A 35 0.64 5.44 -7.18
CA ASN A 35 1.78 6.28 -7.52
C ASN A 35 2.82 6.36 -6.39
N LEU A 36 2.38 6.43 -5.13
CA LEU A 36 3.28 6.35 -3.97
C LEU A 36 4.02 5.00 -3.93
N VAL A 37 3.29 3.90 -4.10
CA VAL A 37 3.88 2.54 -4.09
C VAL A 37 4.85 2.34 -5.25
N ARG A 38 4.51 2.84 -6.44
CA ARG A 38 5.41 2.82 -7.61
C ARG A 38 6.73 3.55 -7.32
N ARG A 39 6.68 4.69 -6.63
CA ARG A 39 7.88 5.44 -6.24
C ARG A 39 8.75 4.64 -5.27
N LEU A 40 8.16 4.03 -4.24
CA LEU A 40 8.88 3.16 -3.31
C LEU A 40 9.58 2.00 -4.05
N HIS A 41 8.89 1.38 -5.02
CA HIS A 41 9.46 0.31 -5.83
C HIS A 41 10.62 0.78 -6.72
N VAL A 42 10.49 1.94 -7.37
CA VAL A 42 11.58 2.54 -8.18
C VAL A 42 12.80 2.89 -7.32
N LEU A 43 12.59 3.29 -6.06
CA LEU A 43 13.66 3.53 -5.09
C LEU A 43 14.27 2.23 -4.53
N GLY A 44 13.80 1.06 -4.96
CA GLY A 44 14.29 -0.23 -4.47
C GLY A 44 13.86 -0.57 -3.04
N ILE A 45 12.87 0.14 -2.49
CA ILE A 45 12.42 -0.05 -1.11
C ILE A 45 11.44 -1.23 -1.06
N PRO A 46 11.76 -2.31 -0.31
CA PRO A 46 10.82 -3.42 -0.12
C PRO A 46 9.52 -2.93 0.50
N THR A 47 8.41 -3.09 -0.21
CA THR A 47 7.10 -2.53 0.21
C THR A 47 6.08 -3.63 0.46
N LEU A 48 5.40 -3.59 1.60
CA LEU A 48 4.22 -4.41 1.94
C LEU A 48 3.00 -3.48 1.98
N VAL A 49 1.92 -3.84 1.29
CA VAL A 49 0.74 -2.99 1.15
C VAL A 49 -0.48 -3.69 1.71
N PHE A 50 -1.16 -3.03 2.65
CA PHE A 50 -2.48 -3.39 3.14
C PHE A 50 -3.50 -2.38 2.63
N VAL A 51 -4.55 -2.86 1.99
CA VAL A 51 -5.69 -2.02 1.57
C VAL A 51 -6.91 -2.45 2.35
N VAL A 52 -7.41 -1.56 3.21
CA VAL A 52 -8.57 -1.79 4.06
C VAL A 52 -9.83 -1.34 3.32
N THR A 53 -10.73 -2.26 3.04
CA THR A 53 -12.02 -2.00 2.39
C THR A 53 -13.18 -2.48 3.27
N ASP A 54 -14.39 -2.01 3.01
CA ASP A 54 -15.60 -2.46 3.72
C ASP A 54 -16.19 -3.76 3.14
N GLY A 55 -15.65 -4.24 2.02
CA GLY A 55 -16.09 -5.46 1.34
C GLY A 55 -17.40 -5.32 0.58
N ALA A 56 -17.88 -4.10 0.34
CA ALA A 56 -19.18 -3.86 -0.31
C ALA A 56 -19.31 -4.56 -1.68
N ASP A 57 -18.23 -4.63 -2.46
CA ASP A 57 -18.23 -5.21 -3.80
C ASP A 57 -17.49 -6.56 -3.90
N ASP A 58 -16.79 -6.99 -2.83
CA ASP A 58 -15.91 -8.17 -2.77
C ASP A 58 -15.05 -8.41 -4.05
N VAL A 59 -14.63 -7.33 -4.70
CA VAL A 59 -13.80 -7.38 -5.90
C VAL A 59 -12.34 -7.47 -5.49
N PRO A 60 -11.58 -8.47 -5.98
CA PRO A 60 -10.15 -8.54 -5.78
C PRO A 60 -9.45 -7.32 -6.39
N LEU A 61 -8.50 -6.76 -5.65
CA LEU A 61 -7.68 -5.65 -6.14
C LEU A 61 -6.84 -6.08 -7.35
N SER A 62 -6.82 -5.24 -8.38
CA SER A 62 -5.80 -5.34 -9.43
C SER A 62 -4.43 -4.99 -8.83
N PRO A 63 -3.38 -5.80 -9.07
CA PRO A 63 -2.10 -5.64 -8.38
C PRO A 63 -1.37 -4.33 -8.71
N GLY A 64 -1.62 -3.73 -9.88
CA GLY A 64 -1.04 -2.45 -10.29
C GLY A 64 0.49 -2.43 -10.12
N PRO A 65 1.08 -1.47 -9.36
CA PRO A 65 2.53 -1.39 -9.13
C PRO A 65 3.11 -2.59 -8.37
N MET A 66 2.27 -3.43 -7.75
CA MET A 66 2.68 -4.65 -7.05
C MET A 66 2.66 -5.90 -7.95
N ALA A 67 2.46 -5.77 -9.26
CA ALA A 67 2.34 -6.92 -10.18
C ALA A 67 3.56 -7.87 -10.19
N SER A 68 4.75 -7.38 -9.82
CA SER A 68 5.97 -8.20 -9.69
C SER A 68 6.06 -8.96 -8.36
N THR A 69 5.32 -8.54 -7.34
CA THR A 69 5.24 -9.18 -6.00
C THR A 69 3.80 -9.10 -5.47
N PRO A 70 2.83 -9.73 -6.16
CA PRO A 70 1.41 -9.62 -5.83
C PRO A 70 1.09 -10.16 -4.42
N GLU A 71 1.88 -11.09 -3.90
CA GLU A 71 1.77 -11.64 -2.55
C GLU A 71 2.01 -10.60 -1.44
N ARG A 72 2.62 -9.45 -1.77
CA ARG A 72 2.84 -8.34 -0.83
C ARG A 72 1.75 -7.26 -0.92
N LEU A 73 0.67 -7.51 -1.67
CA LEU A 73 -0.55 -6.71 -1.68
C LEU A 73 -1.67 -7.50 -1.01
N CYS A 74 -2.06 -7.06 0.19
CA CYS A 74 -3.06 -7.72 1.01
C CYS A 74 -4.32 -6.85 1.11
N GLN A 75 -5.45 -7.37 0.63
CA GLN A 75 -6.75 -6.75 0.84
C GLN A 75 -7.32 -7.20 2.20
N LEU A 76 -7.69 -6.25 3.04
CA LEU A 76 -8.23 -6.48 4.38
C LEU A 76 -9.64 -5.92 4.47
N TYR A 77 -10.53 -6.63 5.14
CA TYR A 77 -11.93 -6.21 5.29
C TYR A 77 -12.21 -5.66 6.68
N VAL A 78 -12.92 -4.53 6.76
CA VAL A 78 -13.41 -3.98 8.04
C VAL A 78 -14.26 -5.03 8.76
N GLY A 79 -14.02 -5.19 10.07
CA GLY A 79 -14.66 -6.23 10.88
C GLY A 79 -13.98 -7.61 10.82
N LYS A 80 -13.08 -7.83 9.86
CA LYS A 80 -12.31 -9.10 9.68
C LYS A 80 -10.80 -8.88 9.54
N ILE A 81 -10.30 -7.71 9.94
CA ILE A 81 -8.88 -7.33 9.79
C ILE A 81 -7.95 -8.35 10.45
N ALA A 82 -8.27 -8.80 11.66
CA ALA A 82 -7.44 -9.77 12.38
C ALA A 82 -7.31 -11.11 11.63
N GLU A 83 -8.39 -11.57 11.01
CA GLU A 83 -8.43 -12.79 10.20
C GLU A 83 -7.62 -12.62 8.91
N GLY A 84 -7.75 -11.45 8.25
CA GLY A 84 -6.96 -11.11 7.08
C GLY A 84 -5.46 -11.05 7.38
N LEU A 85 -5.07 -10.48 8.52
CA LEU A 85 -3.67 -10.40 8.96
C LEU A 85 -3.07 -11.73 9.39
N ALA A 86 -3.88 -12.71 9.81
CA ALA A 86 -3.39 -14.03 10.21
C ALA A 86 -2.79 -14.84 9.04
N ASN A 87 -3.01 -14.41 7.80
CA ASN A 87 -2.58 -15.08 6.58
C ASN A 87 -1.51 -14.30 5.79
N VAL A 88 -0.85 -13.33 6.44
CA VAL A 88 0.18 -12.45 5.85
C VAL A 88 1.58 -12.97 6.16
#